data_AF-A0A419ZWU3-F1
#
_entry.id   AF-A0A419ZWU3-F1
#
_cell.length_a   1.000
_cell.length_b   1.000
_cell.length_c   1.000
_cell.angle_alpha   90.00
_cell.angle_beta   90.00
_cell.angle_gamma   90.00
#
_symmetry.space_group_name_H-M   'P 1'
#
loop_
_entity.id
_entity.type
_entity.pdbx_description
1 polymer ?
#
loop_
_entity_poly.entity_id
_entity_poly.type
_entity_poly.pdbx_seq_one_letter_code
_entity_poly.pdbx_strand_id
1 'polypeptide(L)'
;MPKDQEPIKTSLRIPPLLHAELERAAQAAGLTLNAEMLIRLRRDPTANDAAAILSEIEMRDQVIVESLRRQLGALWGVLDRTDGVIERVVEAMTQVAPGSDAADLKRELQFMRELIGTARAHR
;
A
#
# COMPACT_ATOMS: atom_id res chain seq x y z
N MET A 1 23.55 -32.91 7.43
CA MET A 1 24.27 -32.00 6.52
C MET A 1 23.24 -31.27 5.67
N PRO A 2 23.34 -29.95 5.49
CA PRO A 2 22.40 -29.26 4.59
C PRO A 2 22.64 -29.80 3.18
N LYS A 3 21.55 -30.16 2.50
CA LYS A 3 21.60 -30.59 1.09
C LYS A 3 22.23 -29.45 0.29
N ASP A 4 23.33 -29.74 -0.40
CA ASP A 4 23.92 -28.86 -1.40
C ASP A 4 22.79 -28.39 -2.33
N GLN A 5 22.53 -27.09 -2.34
CA GLN A 5 21.55 -26.51 -3.25
C GLN A 5 22.10 -26.71 -4.66
N GLU A 6 21.47 -27.61 -5.42
CA GLU A 6 21.82 -27.80 -6.83
C GLU A 6 21.71 -26.44 -7.54
N PRO A 7 22.77 -25.99 -8.25
CA PRO A 7 22.73 -24.71 -8.93
C PRO A 7 21.63 -24.74 -10.00
N ILE A 8 20.67 -23.82 -9.89
CA ILE A 8 19.62 -23.63 -10.88
C ILE A 8 20.30 -23.31 -12.22
N LYS A 9 20.19 -24.23 -13.18
CA LYS A 9 20.75 -24.06 -14.53
C LYS A 9 19.85 -23.14 -15.33
N THR A 10 20.13 -21.84 -15.31
CA THR A 10 19.45 -20.85 -16.15
C THR A 10 20.20 -20.69 -17.47
N SER A 11 19.58 -21.06 -18.59
CA SER A 11 20.13 -20.81 -19.93
C SER A 11 19.77 -19.39 -20.38
N LEU A 12 20.76 -18.50 -20.48
CA LEU A 12 20.59 -17.16 -21.03
C LEU A 12 21.08 -17.16 -22.49
N ARG A 13 20.25 -16.62 -23.40
CA ARG A 13 20.69 -16.37 -24.77
C ARG A 13 21.46 -15.05 -24.80
N ILE A 14 22.77 -15.13 -25.02
CA ILE A 14 23.67 -13.97 -25.04
C ILE A 14 24.04 -13.66 -26.50
N PRO A 15 23.99 -12.39 -26.94
CA PRO A 15 24.48 -12.00 -28.26
C PRO A 15 25.95 -12.40 -28.48
N PRO A 16 26.35 -12.83 -29.69
CA PRO A 16 27.68 -13.38 -29.94
C PRO A 16 28.84 -12.43 -29.56
N LEU A 17 28.65 -11.13 -29.80
CA LEU A 17 29.64 -10.10 -29.47
C LEU A 17 29.85 -9.97 -27.95
N LEU A 18 28.76 -9.99 -27.18
CA LEU A 18 28.80 -9.92 -25.72
C LEU A 18 29.39 -11.20 -25.12
N HIS A 19 29.09 -12.37 -25.71
CA HIS A 19 29.72 -13.63 -25.30
C HIS A 19 31.25 -13.59 -25.47
N ALA A 20 31.73 -13.15 -26.63
CA ALA A 20 33.17 -13.06 -26.93
C ALA A 20 33.90 -12.03 -26.05
N GLU A 21 33.22 -10.99 -25.58
CA GLU A 21 33.76 -10.04 -24.61
C GLU A 21 33.87 -10.66 -23.22
N LEU A 22 32.79 -11.30 -22.74
CA LEU A 22 32.76 -11.95 -21.43
C LEU A 22 33.78 -13.08 -21.32
N GLU A 23 33.97 -13.86 -22.39
CA GLU A 23 34.94 -14.94 -22.43
C GLU A 23 36.38 -14.43 -22.35
N ARG A 24 36.70 -13.36 -23.08
CA ARG A 24 38.01 -12.70 -22.98
C ARG A 24 38.26 -12.13 -21.59
N ALA A 25 37.27 -11.49 -20.98
CA ALA A 25 37.37 -10.95 -19.64
C ALA A 25 37.55 -12.06 -18.58
N ALA A 26 36.80 -13.14 -18.70
CA ALA A 26 36.92 -14.30 -17.81
C ALA A 26 38.31 -14.94 -17.90
N GLN A 27 38.82 -15.16 -19.12
CA GLN A 27 40.17 -15.69 -19.33
C GLN A 27 41.25 -14.77 -18.75
N ALA A 28 41.16 -13.46 -18.98
CA ALA A 28 42.11 -12.49 -18.43
C ALA A 28 42.11 -12.45 -16.89
N ALA A 29 40.96 -12.69 -16.27
CA ALA A 29 40.80 -12.73 -14.82
C ALA A 29 41.08 -14.12 -14.20
N GLY A 30 41.36 -15.15 -15.00
CA GLY A 30 41.49 -16.53 -14.52
C GLY A 30 40.19 -17.12 -13.96
N LEU A 31 39.04 -16.62 -14.43
CA LEU A 31 37.71 -16.99 -13.98
C LEU A 31 36.97 -17.82 -15.03
N THR A 32 35.92 -18.51 -14.61
CA THR A 32 34.96 -19.10 -15.55
C THR A 32 34.03 -18.02 -16.09
N LEU A 33 33.49 -18.23 -17.30
CA LEU A 33 32.51 -17.31 -17.91
C LEU A 33 31.33 -17.02 -16.96
N ASN A 34 30.82 -18.04 -16.28
CA ASN A 34 29.73 -17.89 -15.30
C ASN A 34 30.15 -17.06 -14.09
N ALA A 35 31.38 -17.24 -13.58
CA ALA A 35 31.89 -16.46 -12.46
C ALA A 35 32.05 -14.97 -12.83
N GLU A 36 32.58 -14.69 -14.02
CA GLU A 36 32.69 -13.32 -14.55
C GLU A 36 31.31 -12.66 -14.75
N MET A 37 30.34 -13.39 -15.32
CA MET A 37 28.96 -12.92 -15.43
C MET A 37 28.34 -12.60 -14.07
N LEU A 38 28.51 -13.48 -13.08
CA LEU A 38 28.00 -13.25 -11.72
C LEU A 38 28.65 -12.05 -11.05
N ILE A 39 29.95 -11.83 -11.27
CA ILE A 39 30.66 -10.67 -10.73
C ILE A 39 30.12 -9.39 -11.34
N ARG A 40 29.93 -9.33 -12.67
CA ARG A 40 29.36 -8.15 -13.35
C ARG A 40 27.95 -7.87 -12.86
N LEU A 41 27.10 -8.89 -12.76
CA LEU A 41 25.73 -8.75 -12.23
C LEU A 41 25.71 -8.29 -10.76
N ARG A 42 26.63 -8.78 -9.92
CA ARG A 42 26.72 -8.36 -8.51
C ARG A 42 27.30 -6.96 -8.35
N ARG A 43 28.11 -6.51 -9.29
CA ARG A 43 28.73 -5.18 -9.30
C ARG A 43 27.92 -4.15 -10.05
N ASP A 44 26.76 -4.51 -10.62
CA ASP A 44 25.90 -3.58 -11.33
C ASP A 44 25.35 -2.54 -10.33
N PRO A 45 25.81 -1.27 -10.38
CA PRO A 45 25.38 -0.24 -9.45
C PRO A 45 23.89 0.07 -9.64
N THR A 46 23.34 -0.17 -10.83
CA THR A 46 21.94 0.11 -11.13
C THR A 46 20.99 -0.76 -10.33
N ALA A 47 21.39 -1.98 -9.94
CA ALA A 47 20.60 -2.86 -9.09
C ALA A 47 20.57 -2.39 -7.63
N ASN A 48 21.68 -1.86 -7.12
CA ASN A 48 21.76 -1.32 -5.76
C ASN A 48 21.04 0.03 -5.65
N ASP A 49 21.19 0.90 -6.65
CA ASP A 49 20.51 2.19 -6.71
C ASP A 49 18.99 1.99 -6.88
N ALA A 50 18.57 1.04 -7.73
CA ALA A 50 17.15 0.70 -7.87
C ALA A 50 16.57 0.12 -6.57
N ALA A 51 17.30 -0.73 -5.85
CA ALA A 51 16.87 -1.26 -4.56
C ALA A 51 16.74 -0.15 -3.49
N ALA A 52 17.67 0.80 -3.45
CA ALA A 52 17.61 1.95 -2.54
C ALA A 52 16.42 2.86 -2.87
N ILE A 53 16.17 3.13 -4.15
CA ILE A 53 15.01 3.91 -4.62
C ILE A 53 13.70 3.20 -4.26
N LEU A 54 13.61 1.89 -4.48
CA LEU A 54 12.43 1.10 -4.10
C LEU A 54 12.18 1.15 -2.59
N SER A 55 13.21 1.02 -1.77
CA SER A 55 13.08 1.10 -0.31
C SER A 55 12.59 2.48 0.15
N GLU A 56 13.06 3.56 -0.47
CA GLU A 56 12.59 4.92 -0.20
C GLU A 56 11.12 5.11 -0.62
N ILE A 57 10.72 4.55 -1.77
CA ILE A 57 9.31 4.57 -2.21
C ILE A 57 8.43 3.79 -1.23
N GLU A 58 8.83 2.59 -0.83
CA GLU A 58 8.10 1.78 0.15
C GLU A 58 7.93 2.51 1.49
N MET A 59 8.99 3.19 1.97
CA MET A 59 8.91 3.99 3.19
C MET A 59 7.91 5.15 3.05
N ARG A 60 7.94 5.86 1.91
CA ARG A 60 6.98 6.95 1.64
C ARG A 60 5.55 6.44 1.55
N ASP A 61 5.33 5.31 0.87
CA ASP A 61 4.03 4.69 0.74
C ASP A 61 3.47 4.26 2.09
N GLN A 62 4.32 3.70 2.97
CA GLN A 62 3.92 3.37 4.34
C GLN A 62 3.49 4.62 5.13
N VAL A 63 4.25 5.71 5.04
CA VAL A 63 3.92 6.98 5.70
C VAL A 63 2.60 7.55 5.17
N ILE A 64 2.36 7.47 3.85
CA ILE A 64 1.10 7.90 3.22
C ILE A 64 -0.06 7.05 3.73
N VAL A 65 0.07 5.72 3.71
CA VAL A 65 -0.97 4.80 4.19
C VAL A 65 -1.28 5.06 5.66
N GLU A 66 -0.27 5.28 6.49
CA GLU A 66 -0.48 5.57 7.91
C GLU A 66 -1.15 6.93 8.12
N SER A 67 -0.76 7.97 7.37
CA SER A 67 -1.41 9.27 7.37
C SER A 67 -2.89 9.17 6.98
N LEU A 68 -3.19 8.44 5.90
CA LEU A 68 -4.57 8.21 5.44
C LEU A 68 -5.40 7.45 6.49
N ARG A 69 -4.82 6.44 7.14
CA ARG A 69 -5.49 5.74 8.25
C ARG A 69 -5.82 6.68 9.41
N ARG A 70 -4.89 7.57 9.79
CA ARG A 70 -5.12 8.57 10.84
C ARG A 70 -6.21 9.57 10.44
N GLN A 71 -6.19 10.06 9.21
CA GLN A 71 -7.21 10.97 8.68
C GLN A 71 -8.59 10.32 8.64
N LEU A 72 -8.69 9.09 8.13
CA LEU A 72 -9.94 8.32 8.16
C LEU A 72 -10.44 8.10 9.58
N GLY A 73 -9.55 7.75 10.52
CA GLY A 73 -9.90 7.63 11.93
C GLY A 73 -10.45 8.93 12.53
N ALA A 74 -9.85 10.08 12.19
CA ALA A 74 -10.33 11.38 12.61
C ALA A 74 -11.71 11.71 12.03
N LEU A 75 -11.94 11.44 10.73
CA LEU A 75 -13.23 11.63 10.07
C LEU A 75 -14.32 10.76 10.71
N TRP A 76 -14.03 9.49 11.00
CA TRP A 76 -14.94 8.62 11.73
C TRP A 76 -15.26 9.17 13.12
N GLY A 77 -14.26 9.69 13.84
CA GLY A 77 -14.47 10.33 15.14
C GLY A 77 -15.31 11.61 15.08
N VAL A 78 -15.35 12.31 13.93
CA VAL A 78 -16.29 13.42 13.70
C VAL A 78 -17.69 12.88 13.45
N LEU A 79 -17.84 11.87 12.59
CA LEU A 79 -19.14 11.24 12.31
C LEU A 79 -19.79 10.67 13.57
N ASP A 80 -19.02 10.01 14.44
CA ASP A 80 -19.51 9.47 15.71
C ASP A 80 -20.02 10.58 16.65
N ARG A 81 -19.30 11.71 16.71
CA ARG A 81 -19.75 12.87 17.48
C ARG A 81 -21.00 13.51 16.89
N THR A 82 -21.08 13.62 15.57
CA THR A 82 -22.25 14.16 14.87
C THR A 82 -23.48 13.28 15.10
N ASP A 83 -23.38 11.96 14.97
CA ASP A 83 -24.47 11.02 15.27
C ASP A 83 -24.97 11.18 16.71
N GLY A 84 -24.06 11.27 17.69
CA GLY A 84 -24.45 11.51 19.08
C GLY A 84 -25.12 12.87 19.34
N VAL A 85 -24.78 13.92 18.57
CA VAL A 85 -25.51 15.20 18.61
C VAL A 85 -26.91 15.03 18.02
N ILE A 86 -27.02 14.41 16.84
CA ILE A 86 -28.29 14.20 16.16
C ILE A 86 -29.23 13.34 17.02
N GLU A 87 -28.72 12.29 17.65
CA GLU A 87 -29.48 11.45 18.59
C GLU A 87 -30.13 12.26 19.69
N ARG A 88 -29.36 13.10 20.39
CA ARG A 88 -29.90 13.98 21.45
C ARG A 88 -30.96 14.95 20.94
N VAL A 89 -30.80 15.47 19.73
CA VAL A 89 -31.82 16.35 19.11
C VAL A 89 -33.09 15.57 18.81
N VAL A 90 -32.99 14.37 18.22
CA VAL A 90 -34.14 13.51 17.93
C VAL A 90 -34.88 13.11 19.22
N GLU A 91 -34.14 12.81 20.30
CA GLU A 91 -34.70 12.53 21.63
C GLU A 91 -35.42 13.74 22.22
N ALA A 92 -34.86 14.95 22.09
CA ALA A 92 -35.52 16.19 22.52
C ALA A 92 -36.81 16.47 21.71
N MET A 93 -36.87 16.02 20.46
CA MET A 93 -38.03 16.15 19.56
C MET A 93 -39.08 15.03 19.75
N THR A 94 -39.08 14.31 20.87
CA THR A 94 -40.03 13.23 21.15
C THR A 94 -41.50 13.69 21.16
N GLN A 95 -41.77 14.90 21.64
CA GLN A 95 -43.14 15.43 21.79
C GLN A 95 -43.63 16.28 20.60
N VAL A 96 -42.91 16.28 19.48
CA VAL A 96 -43.28 17.07 18.30
C VAL A 96 -44.59 16.53 17.69
N ALA A 97 -45.56 17.42 17.47
CA ALA A 97 -46.84 17.08 16.88
C ALA A 97 -46.67 16.65 15.40
N PRO A 98 -47.38 15.60 14.95
CA PRO A 98 -47.33 15.15 13.57
C PRO A 98 -47.86 16.22 12.61
N GLY A 99 -47.30 16.28 11.40
CA GLY A 99 -47.70 17.23 10.37
C GLY A 99 -47.21 18.67 10.56
N SER A 100 -46.26 18.89 11.48
CA SER A 100 -45.55 20.16 11.65
C SER A 100 -44.20 20.14 10.93
N ASP A 101 -43.66 21.32 10.60
CA ASP A 101 -42.30 21.45 10.05
C ASP A 101 -41.22 20.81 10.94
N ALA A 102 -41.45 20.82 12.27
CA ALA A 102 -40.58 20.16 13.22
C ALA A 102 -40.64 18.62 13.09
N ALA A 103 -41.79 18.04 12.72
CA ALA A 103 -41.91 16.61 12.48
C ALA A 103 -41.16 16.19 11.20
N ASP A 104 -41.12 17.06 10.20
CA ASP A 104 -40.36 16.87 8.97
C ASP A 104 -38.86 16.89 9.26
N LEU A 105 -38.40 17.89 10.02
CA LEU A 105 -37.01 17.97 10.47
C LEU A 105 -36.60 16.72 11.27
N LYS A 106 -37.45 16.23 12.18
CA LYS A 106 -37.16 15.01 12.95
C LYS A 106 -36.94 13.79 12.03
N ARG A 107 -37.74 13.66 10.97
CA ARG A 107 -37.60 12.58 9.98
C ARG A 107 -36.28 12.69 9.21
N GLU A 108 -35.91 13.88 8.77
CA GLU A 108 -34.62 14.13 8.11
C GLU A 108 -33.44 13.81 9.02
N LEU A 109 -33.51 14.18 10.31
CA LEU A 109 -32.49 13.83 11.29
C LEU A 109 -32.36 12.32 11.47
N GLN A 110 -33.48 11.58 11.52
CA GLN A 110 -33.47 10.12 11.60
C GLN A 110 -32.87 9.48 10.35
N PHE A 111 -33.23 9.98 9.17
CA PHE A 111 -32.63 9.54 7.90
C PHE A 111 -31.12 9.79 7.86
N MET A 112 -30.64 10.94 8.33
CA MET A 112 -29.20 11.19 8.45
C MET A 112 -28.50 10.17 9.37
N ARG A 113 -29.13 9.75 10.47
CA ARG A 113 -28.58 8.68 11.32
C ARG A 113 -28.52 7.34 10.60
N GLU A 114 -29.53 7.00 9.79
CA GLU A 114 -29.51 5.80 8.96
C GLU A 114 -28.37 5.83 7.93
N LEU A 115 -28.11 6.98 7.31
CA LEU A 115 -26.98 7.18 6.40
C LEU A 115 -25.64 7.02 7.12
N ILE A 116 -25.48 7.59 8.32
CA ILE A 116 -24.27 7.40 9.13
C ILE A 116 -24.10 5.92 9.51
N GLY A 117 -25.19 5.24 9.90
CA GLY A 117 -25.19 3.81 10.18
C GLY A 117 -24.77 2.97 8.97
N THR A 118 -25.24 3.32 7.78
CA THR A 118 -24.85 2.68 6.52
C THR A 118 -23.37 2.93 6.20
N ALA A 119 -22.90 4.16 6.38
CA ALA A 119 -21.49 4.49 6.19
C ALA A 119 -20.58 3.67 7.12
N ARG A 120 -20.97 3.47 8.39
CA ARG A 120 -20.23 2.64 9.34
C ARG A 120 -20.06 1.19 8.90
N ALA A 121 -20.95 0.64 8.07
CA ALA A 121 -20.80 -0.71 7.53
C ALA A 121 -19.62 -0.86 6.54
N HIS A 122 -19.10 0.27 6.04
CA HIS A 122 -17.95 0.32 5.12
C HIS A 122 -16.63 0.68 5.82
N ARG A 123 -16.63 0.81 7.14
CA ARG A 123 -15.43 1.02 7.96
C ARG A 123 -14.66 -0.29 8.14
#